data_AF-A0A0Q8TBS9-F1
#
_entry.id   AF-A0A0Q8TBS9-F1
#
_cell.length_a   1.000
_cell.length_b   1.000
_cell.length_c   1.000
_cell.angle_alpha   90.00
_cell.angle_beta   90.00
_cell.angle_gamma   90.00
#
_symmetry.space_group_name_H-M   'P 1'
#
loop_
_entity.id
_entity.type
_entity.pdbx_description
1 polymer ?
#
loop_
_entity_poly.entity_id
_entity_poly.type
_entity_poly.pdbx_seq_one_letter_code
_entity_poly.pdbx_strand_id
1 'polypeptide(L)'
;MAADNQAFVPEPTAEQQRVLDRIAKQRERIRARRIARAQSVALAQSAQQASSEEPFALRAAAFAKQHPAAVAALVGVALVAGPRRLVRWVGLAMPLVTRLRPFLARRA
;
A
#
# COMPACT_ATOMS: atom_id res chain seq x y z
N MET A 1 4.20 35.14 -35.38
CA MET A 1 2.91 34.58 -35.87
C MET A 1 2.53 33.41 -34.97
N ALA A 2 2.25 33.68 -33.70
CA ALA A 2 1.73 32.71 -32.75
C ALA A 2 0.33 33.20 -32.40
N ALA A 3 -0.68 32.57 -32.99
CA ALA A 3 -2.06 32.96 -32.83
C ALA A 3 -2.47 32.82 -31.36
N ASP A 4 -2.96 33.91 -30.78
CA ASP A 4 -3.75 33.95 -29.56
C ASP A 4 -4.93 32.99 -29.70
N ASN A 5 -4.75 31.74 -29.29
CA ASN A 5 -5.82 30.77 -29.15
C ASN A 5 -6.38 30.86 -27.73
N GLN A 6 -6.73 32.08 -27.31
CA GLN A 6 -7.57 32.28 -26.13
C GLN A 6 -8.96 31.80 -26.51
N ALA A 7 -9.25 30.54 -26.22
CA ALA A 7 -10.59 30.01 -26.31
C ALA A 7 -11.52 30.96 -25.53
N PHE A 8 -12.47 31.59 -26.21
CA PHE A 8 -13.49 32.40 -25.58
C PHE A 8 -14.28 31.49 -24.64
N VAL A 9 -13.96 31.55 -23.34
CA VAL A 9 -14.72 30.88 -22.30
C VAL A 9 -15.80 31.88 -21.88
N PRO A 10 -17.08 31.64 -22.21
CA PRO A 10 -18.16 32.53 -21.79
C PRO A 10 -18.23 32.57 -20.26
N GLU A 11 -18.61 33.72 -19.69
CA GLU A 11 -18.82 33.82 -18.25
C GLU A 11 -19.88 32.80 -17.80
N PRO A 12 -19.60 32.02 -16.75
CA PRO A 12 -20.50 31.00 -16.28
C PRO A 12 -21.79 31.63 -15.74
N THR A 13 -22.93 31.05 -16.11
CA THR A 13 -24.21 31.46 -15.54
C THR A 13 -24.26 31.20 -14.04
N ALA A 14 -25.15 31.87 -13.30
CA ALA A 14 -25.24 31.73 -11.84
C ALA A 14 -25.45 30.26 -11.38
N GLU A 15 -26.12 29.43 -12.18
CA GLU A 15 -26.27 28.00 -11.91
C GLU A 15 -24.96 27.23 -12.13
N GLN A 16 -24.22 27.56 -13.18
CA GLN A 16 -22.90 26.97 -13.44
C GLN A 16 -21.90 27.34 -12.35
N GLN A 17 -21.96 28.57 -11.83
CA GLN A 17 -21.11 28.99 -10.72
C GLN A 17 -21.33 28.14 -9.46
N ARG A 18 -22.58 27.82 -9.13
CA ARG A 18 -22.90 26.93 -7.99
C ARG A 18 -22.32 25.52 -8.16
N VAL A 19 -22.25 25.01 -9.39
CA VAL A 19 -21.63 23.72 -9.69
C VAL A 19 -20.11 23.79 -9.52
N LEU A 20 -19.49 24.87 -10.01
CA LEU A 20 -18.04 25.11 -9.84
C LEU A 20 -17.66 25.20 -8.35
N ASP A 21 -18.45 25.91 -7.54
CA ASP A 21 -18.23 26.02 -6.11
C ASP A 21 -18.29 24.64 -5.41
N ARG A 22 -19.22 23.79 -5.84
CA ARG A 22 -19.33 22.41 -5.33
C ARG A 22 -18.13 21.56 -5.74
N ILE A 23 -17.67 21.69 -6.99
CA ILE A 23 -16.49 20.99 -7.50
C ILE A 23 -15.23 21.43 -6.75
N ALA A 24 -15.09 22.74 -6.45
CA ALA A 24 -13.98 23.27 -5.68
C ALA A 24 -13.91 22.61 -4.28
N LYS A 25 -15.04 22.58 -3.55
CA LYS A 25 -15.14 21.91 -2.25
C LYS A 25 -14.84 20.41 -2.33
N GLN A 26 -15.30 19.73 -3.38
CA GLN A 26 -15.00 18.31 -3.59
C GLN A 26 -13.51 18.06 -3.85
N ARG A 27 -12.88 18.89 -4.69
CA ARG A 27 -11.45 18.79 -5.02
C ARG A 27 -10.59 19.01 -3.80
N GLU A 28 -10.92 19.98 -2.96
CA GLU A 28 -10.22 20.22 -1.70
C GLU A 28 -10.24 18.99 -0.80
N ARG A 29 -11.42 18.37 -0.62
CA ARG A 29 -11.57 17.13 0.16
C ARG A 29 -10.71 15.98 -0.40
N ILE A 30 -10.67 15.83 -1.72
CA ILE A 30 -9.84 14.81 -2.37
C ILE A 30 -8.34 15.12 -2.21
N ARG A 31 -7.95 16.39 -2.34
CA ARG A 31 -6.56 16.85 -2.20
C ARG A 31 -6.03 16.57 -0.80
N ALA A 32 -6.78 16.88 0.24
CA ALA A 32 -6.41 16.58 1.63
C ALA A 32 -6.13 15.09 1.85
N ARG A 33 -7.01 14.21 1.33
CA ARG A 33 -6.82 12.75 1.42
C ARG A 33 -5.62 12.27 0.61
N ARG A 34 -5.37 12.87 -0.57
CA ARG A 34 -4.21 12.51 -1.41
C ARG A 34 -2.89 12.86 -0.74
N ILE A 35 -2.80 14.01 -0.07
CA ILE A 35 -1.59 14.43 0.65
C ILE A 35 -1.28 13.44 1.78
N ALA A 36 -2.26 13.11 2.62
CA ALA A 36 -2.07 12.13 3.70
C ALA A 36 -1.63 10.75 3.17
N ARG A 37 -2.22 10.29 2.06
CA ARG A 37 -1.79 9.04 1.41
C ARG A 37 -0.39 9.13 0.83
N ALA A 38 -0.04 10.22 0.16
CA ALA A 38 1.29 10.41 -0.41
C ALA A 38 2.38 10.33 0.66
N GLN A 39 2.15 10.93 1.83
CA GLN A 39 3.08 10.83 2.96
C GLN A 39 3.21 9.39 3.49
N SER A 40 2.08 8.68 3.69
CA SER A 40 2.12 7.28 4.14
C SER A 40 2.82 6.35 3.14
N VAL A 41 2.63 6.60 1.84
CA VAL A 41 3.26 5.83 0.77
C VAL A 41 4.75 6.14 0.70
N ALA A 42 5.15 7.41 0.82
CA ALA A 42 6.56 7.80 0.86
C ALA A 42 7.28 7.16 2.06
N LEU A 43 6.69 7.22 3.26
CA LEU A 43 7.21 6.55 4.46
C LEU A 43 7.34 5.04 4.26
N ALA A 44 6.31 4.39 3.68
CA ALA A 44 6.34 2.96 3.40
C ALA A 44 7.41 2.59 2.35
N GLN A 45 7.59 3.41 1.30
CA GLN A 45 8.61 3.20 0.28
C GLN A 45 10.02 3.39 0.85
N SER A 46 10.25 4.43 1.66
CA SER A 46 11.53 4.64 2.35
C SER A 46 11.83 3.52 3.34
N ALA A 47 10.83 3.07 4.10
CA ALA A 47 10.97 1.91 4.97
C ALA A 47 11.29 0.65 4.16
N GLN A 48 10.61 0.42 3.04
CA GLN A 48 10.86 -0.73 2.16
C GLN A 48 12.29 -0.67 1.56
N GLN A 49 12.76 0.48 1.10
CA GLN A 49 14.11 0.66 0.56
C GLN A 49 15.20 0.47 1.62
N ALA A 50 15.06 1.12 2.78
CA ALA A 50 15.97 0.92 3.91
C ALA A 50 15.98 -0.54 4.35
N SER A 51 14.83 -1.20 4.29
CA SER A 51 14.72 -2.60 4.61
C SER A 51 15.47 -3.46 3.58
N SER A 52 15.36 -3.19 2.27
CA SER A 52 15.95 -4.02 1.19
C SER A 52 17.47 -4.09 1.24
N GLU A 53 18.12 -3.06 1.76
CA GLU A 53 19.57 -3.01 2.01
C GLU A 53 19.97 -3.71 3.32
N GLU A 54 19.01 -3.96 4.22
CA GLU A 54 19.28 -4.58 5.51
C GLU A 54 19.33 -6.11 5.42
N PRO A 55 20.31 -6.78 6.09
CA PRO A 55 20.38 -8.22 6.14
C PRO A 55 19.08 -8.82 6.71
N PHE A 56 18.52 -9.81 6.01
CA PHE A 56 17.28 -10.48 6.40
C PHE A 56 17.27 -10.97 7.87
N ALA A 57 18.43 -11.41 8.37
CA ALA A 57 18.59 -11.84 9.75
C ALA A 57 18.34 -10.71 10.77
N LEU A 58 18.76 -9.49 10.47
CA LEU A 58 18.58 -8.32 11.33
C LEU A 58 17.10 -7.94 11.44
N ARG A 59 16.37 -8.01 10.31
CA ARG A 59 14.91 -7.85 10.31
C ARG A 59 14.17 -8.94 11.06
N ALA A 60 14.59 -10.19 10.92
CA ALA A 60 13.98 -11.30 11.67
C ALA A 60 14.14 -11.09 13.18
N ALA A 61 15.30 -10.61 13.62
CA ALA A 61 15.55 -10.29 15.02
C ALA A 61 14.71 -9.08 15.51
N ALA A 62 14.60 -8.02 14.70
CA ALA A 62 13.77 -6.86 15.03
C ALA A 62 12.27 -7.22 15.12
N PHE A 63 11.77 -8.01 14.17
CA PHE A 63 10.41 -8.54 14.19
C PHE A 63 10.17 -9.41 15.43
N ALA A 64 11.13 -10.27 15.79
CA ALA A 64 11.00 -11.10 16.96
C ALA A 64 10.89 -10.30 18.26
N LYS A 65 11.60 -9.17 18.35
CA LYS A 65 11.53 -8.24 19.48
C LYS A 65 10.21 -7.47 19.54
N GLN A 66 9.66 -7.07 18.39
CA GLN A 66 8.40 -6.32 18.31
C GLN A 66 7.15 -7.21 18.46
N HIS A 67 7.24 -8.48 18.05
CA HIS A 67 6.10 -9.40 18.02
C HIS A 67 6.40 -10.73 18.74
N PRO A 68 6.67 -10.71 20.06
CA PRO A 68 7.02 -11.91 20.81
C PRO A 68 5.91 -12.97 20.76
N ALA A 69 4.63 -12.56 20.77
CA ALA A 69 3.50 -13.47 20.66
C ALA A 69 3.43 -14.17 19.28
N ALA A 70 3.73 -13.46 18.20
CA ALA A 70 3.74 -14.04 16.86
C ALA A 70 4.88 -15.07 16.70
N VAL A 71 6.05 -14.78 17.27
CA VAL A 71 7.17 -15.73 17.32
C VAL A 71 6.80 -16.95 18.15
N ALA A 72 6.24 -16.76 19.34
CA ALA A 72 5.81 -17.86 20.20
C ALA A 72 4.77 -18.76 19.49
N ALA A 73 3.83 -18.17 18.76
CA ALA A 73 2.86 -18.91 17.95
C ALA A 73 3.55 -19.73 16.84
N LEU A 74 4.50 -19.12 16.11
CA LEU A 74 5.27 -19.83 15.08
C LEU A 74 6.08 -21.00 15.66
N VAL A 75 6.76 -20.79 16.79
CA VAL A 75 7.51 -21.84 17.49
C VAL A 75 6.57 -22.95 17.96
N GLY A 76 5.42 -22.60 18.53
CA GLY A 76 4.40 -23.56 18.96
C GLY A 76 3.87 -24.41 17.81
N VAL A 77 3.56 -23.78 16.67
CA VAL A 77 3.15 -24.49 15.45
C VAL A 77 4.26 -25.39 14.93
N ALA A 78 5.52 -24.93 14.93
CA ALA A 78 6.65 -25.72 14.48
C ALA A 78 6.89 -26.96 15.35
N LEU A 79 6.77 -26.82 16.68
CA LEU A 79 6.87 -27.92 17.63
C LEU A 79 5.76 -28.96 17.44
N VAL A 80 4.51 -28.52 17.23
CA VAL A 80 3.36 -29.43 17.03
C VAL A 80 3.42 -30.12 15.66
N ALA A 81 3.87 -29.44 14.61
CA ALA A 81 3.92 -30.01 13.27
C ALA A 81 5.08 -30.99 13.09
N GLY A 82 6.25 -30.69 13.64
CA GLY A 82 7.49 -31.44 13.40
C GLY A 82 8.06 -31.27 11.98
N PRO A 83 9.38 -31.46 11.79
CA PRO A 83 10.09 -31.05 10.58
C PRO A 83 9.63 -31.80 9.33
N ARG A 84 9.29 -33.09 9.45
CA ARG A 84 8.84 -33.91 8.31
C ARG A 84 7.45 -33.55 7.80
N ARG A 85 6.56 -33.04 8.65
CA ARG A 85 5.21 -32.64 8.21
C ARG A 85 5.21 -31.24 7.60
N LEU A 86 6.10 -30.34 8.06
CA LEU A 86 6.28 -28.99 7.51
C LEU A 86 6.49 -28.99 5.99
N VAL A 87 7.37 -29.85 5.47
CA VAL A 87 7.64 -29.95 4.02
C VAL A 87 6.37 -30.29 3.23
N ARG A 88 5.52 -31.16 3.79
CA ARG A 88 4.28 -31.59 3.13
C ARG A 88 3.21 -30.51 3.15
N TRP A 89 3.16 -29.72 4.23
CA TRP A 89 2.25 -28.58 4.35
C TRP A 89 2.71 -27.39 3.49
N VAL A 90 4.02 -27.18 3.29
CA VAL A 90 4.52 -26.16 2.37
C VAL A 90 4.05 -26.43 0.94
N GLY A 91 4.15 -27.67 0.47
CA GLY A 91 3.63 -28.04 -0.86
C GLY A 91 2.11 -27.83 -1.01
N LEU A 92 1.34 -28.06 0.05
CA LEU A 92 -0.11 -27.87 0.05
C LEU A 92 -0.51 -26.38 0.17
N ALA A 93 0.26 -25.58 0.89
CA ALA A 93 0.02 -24.14 1.07
C ALA A 93 0.53 -23.29 -0.11
N MET A 94 1.56 -23.76 -0.82
CA MET A 94 2.17 -23.10 -1.99
C MET A 94 1.14 -22.62 -3.03
N PRO A 95 0.13 -23.42 -3.46
CA PRO A 95 -0.88 -22.97 -4.41
C PRO A 95 -1.83 -21.89 -3.85
N LEU A 96 -2.02 -21.78 -2.53
CA LEU A 96 -2.80 -20.69 -1.93
C LEU A 96 -1.99 -19.38 -1.93
N VAL A 97 -0.70 -19.45 -1.65
CA VAL A 97 0.20 -18.28 -1.65
C VAL A 97 0.31 -17.68 -3.05
N THR A 98 0.39 -18.51 -4.10
CA THR A 98 0.39 -18.02 -5.49
C THR A 98 -0.94 -17.39 -5.89
N ARG A 99 -2.07 -17.85 -5.33
CA ARG A 99 -3.39 -17.23 -5.52
C ARG A 99 -3.56 -15.89 -4.81
N LEU A 100 -2.73 -15.56 -3.83
CA LEU A 100 -2.72 -14.25 -3.15
C LEU A 100 -1.84 -13.20 -3.85
N ARG A 101 -0.86 -13.62 -4.67
CA ARG A 101 -0.04 -12.72 -5.50
C ARG A 101 -0.84 -11.78 -6.42
N PRO A 102 -1.94 -12.18 -7.09
CA PRO A 102 -2.71 -11.25 -7.92
C PRO A 102 -3.38 -10.11 -7.13
N PHE A 103 -3.52 -10.21 -5.80
CA PHE A 103 -4.07 -9.13 -4.99
C PHE A 103 -3.08 -7.99 -4.73
N LEU A 104 -1.77 -8.26 -4.85
CA LEU A 104 -0.69 -7.28 -4.66
C LEU A 104 -0.25 -6.61 -5.97
N ALA A 105 -0.45 -7.27 -7.13
CA ALA A 105 -0.08 -6.72 -8.43
C ALA A 105 -1.10 -5.72 -9.02
N ARG A 106 -2.34 -5.69 -8.50
CA ARG A 106 -3.42 -4.80 -8.98
C ARG A 106 -3.49 -3.47 -8.21
N ARG A 107 -2.43 -3.15 -7.45
CA ARG A 107 -2.29 -1.93 -6.63
C ARG A 107 -0.97 -1.19 -6.86
N ALA A 108 -0.21 -1.58 -7.88
CA ALA A 108 0.89 -0.81 -8.44
C ALA A 108 0.35 0.16 -9.50
#